data_AF-A0A7C3GQ95-F1
#
_entry.id   AF-A0A7C3GQ95-F1
#
_cell.length_a   1.000
_cell.length_b   1.000
_cell.length_c   1.000
_cell.angle_alpha   90.00
_cell.angle_beta   90.00
_cell.angle_gamma   90.00
#
_symmetry.space_group_name_H-M   'P 1'
#
loop_
_entity.id
_entity.type
_entity.pdbx_description
1 polymer ?
#
loop_
_entity_poly.entity_id
_entity_poly.type
_entity_poly.pdbx_seq_one_letter_code
_entity_poly.pdbx_strand_id
1 'polypeptide(L)'
;MQEFEDNTGNHLVYVASVAFRSDGSWVEWRQRVNRKPVDLRAVVDVQAGKRTVIDAKTKSITTYELSKRQVKGMLESRRGGCDKPLRGTVVEPWHKVPEKISGFEVEKAVIEAELPSGLGIGEKNRVEIWRAPALGCAELRVVTSTIDPEGNVVMRTRREMTAITPGEPASVLFRIPTGYVERSPGEVFAEAARLEGAGCRGCSVSGSLLDEVYRGSRQREEE
;
A
#
# COMPACT_ATOMS: atom_id res chain seq x y z
N MET A 1 -6.00 -1.69 -10.35
CA MET A 1 -5.04 -2.71 -10.83
C MET A 1 -3.64 -2.25 -10.50
N GLN A 2 -2.80 -3.13 -9.94
CA GLN A 2 -1.38 -2.86 -9.78
C GLN A 2 -0.59 -3.93 -10.51
N GLU A 3 0.41 -3.51 -11.25
CA GLU A 3 1.31 -4.30 -12.05
C GLU A 3 2.73 -4.02 -11.55
N PHE A 4 3.53 -5.06 -11.42
CA PHE A 4 4.93 -4.99 -11.06
C PHE A 4 5.69 -5.77 -12.11
N GLU A 5 6.75 -5.18 -12.65
CA GLU A 5 7.63 -5.76 -13.65
C GLU A 5 9.06 -5.69 -13.12
N ASP A 6 9.68 -6.85 -12.96
CA ASP A 6 11.12 -6.93 -12.68
C ASP A 6 11.94 -7.12 -13.96
N ASN A 7 13.26 -7.01 -13.83
CA ASN A 7 14.21 -7.23 -14.92
C ASN A 7 14.19 -8.63 -15.55
N THR A 8 13.47 -9.59 -14.96
CA THR A 8 13.30 -10.93 -15.53
C THR A 8 12.07 -11.03 -16.41
N GLY A 9 11.33 -9.93 -16.60
CA GLY A 9 10.07 -9.88 -17.35
C GLY A 9 8.91 -10.52 -16.59
N ASN A 10 9.05 -10.78 -15.29
CA ASN A 10 7.96 -11.32 -14.48
C ASN A 10 7.00 -10.20 -14.10
N HIS A 11 5.78 -10.28 -14.63
CA HIS A 11 4.70 -9.37 -14.27
C HIS A 11 3.92 -9.91 -13.07
N LEU A 12 4.12 -9.32 -11.88
CA LEU A 12 3.23 -9.50 -10.74
C LEU A 12 2.04 -8.56 -10.88
N VAL A 13 0.88 -9.08 -11.27
CA VAL A 13 -0.35 -8.28 -11.38
C VAL A 13 -1.28 -8.62 -10.22
N TYR A 14 -1.68 -7.60 -9.45
CA TYR A 14 -2.71 -7.74 -8.45
C TYR A 14 -3.88 -6.78 -8.64
N VAL A 15 -5.06 -7.27 -8.26
CA VAL A 15 -6.29 -6.50 -8.29
C VAL A 15 -6.70 -6.25 -6.86
N ALA A 16 -6.86 -4.96 -6.53
CA ALA A 16 -7.33 -4.53 -5.23
C ALA A 16 -8.49 -3.54 -5.38
N SER A 17 -9.42 -3.59 -4.44
CA SER A 17 -10.41 -2.55 -4.21
C SER A 17 -9.94 -1.69 -3.05
N VAL A 18 -10.04 -0.36 -3.18
CA VAL A 18 -9.68 0.57 -2.12
C VAL A 18 -10.87 1.46 -1.81
N ALA A 19 -11.12 1.73 -0.54
CA ALA A 19 -12.18 2.63 -0.10
C ALA A 19 -11.69 3.55 1.02
N PHE A 20 -12.21 4.77 1.03
CA PHE A 20 -11.75 5.88 1.86
C PHE A 20 -12.95 6.52 2.56
N ARG A 21 -12.97 6.56 3.88
CA ARG A 21 -14.01 7.23 4.68
C ARG A 21 -13.67 8.68 4.92
N SER A 22 -14.66 9.53 5.14
CA SER A 22 -14.46 10.95 5.47
C SER A 22 -13.63 11.20 6.74
N ASP A 23 -13.64 10.26 7.70
CA ASP A 23 -12.86 10.31 8.94
C ASP A 23 -11.35 10.02 8.78
N GLY A 24 -10.91 9.74 7.56
CA GLY A 24 -9.53 9.40 7.22
C GLY A 24 -9.25 7.90 7.14
N SER A 25 -10.11 7.06 7.72
CA SER A 25 -10.00 5.60 7.67
C SER A 25 -10.08 5.10 6.24
N TRP A 26 -9.41 3.97 5.97
CA TRP A 26 -9.42 3.37 4.65
C TRP A 26 -9.28 1.85 4.71
N VAL A 27 -9.64 1.20 3.61
CA VAL A 27 -9.49 -0.24 3.44
C VAL A 27 -8.90 -0.53 2.07
N GLU A 28 -7.94 -1.45 2.01
CA GLU A 28 -7.46 -2.06 0.78
C GLU A 28 -7.78 -3.54 0.83
N TRP A 29 -8.43 -4.04 -0.20
CA TRP A 29 -8.81 -5.44 -0.32
C TRP A 29 -8.18 -6.03 -1.57
N ARG A 30 -7.14 -6.84 -1.38
CA ARG A 30 -6.44 -7.57 -2.44
C ARG A 30 -7.20 -8.84 -2.75
N GLN A 31 -7.74 -8.90 -3.96
CA GLN A 31 -8.60 -9.99 -4.40
C GLN A 31 -7.81 -11.05 -5.16
N ARG A 32 -6.86 -10.63 -6.00
CA ARG A 32 -6.08 -11.54 -6.86
C ARG A 32 -4.62 -11.11 -6.97
N VAL A 33 -3.71 -12.07 -7.08
CA VAL A 33 -2.30 -11.92 -7.45
C VAL A 33 -2.00 -12.96 -8.54
N ASN A 34 -1.51 -12.53 -9.71
CA ASN A 34 -1.28 -13.40 -10.87
C ASN A 34 -2.48 -14.29 -11.20
N ARG A 35 -3.68 -13.68 -11.18
CA ARG A 35 -4.98 -14.33 -11.38
C ARG A 35 -5.39 -15.34 -10.29
N LYS A 36 -4.53 -15.63 -9.31
CA LYS A 36 -4.86 -16.47 -8.15
C LYS A 36 -5.56 -15.64 -7.06
N PRO A 37 -6.66 -16.13 -6.47
CA PRO A 37 -7.32 -15.43 -5.37
C PRO A 37 -6.42 -15.42 -4.11
N VAL A 38 -6.35 -14.30 -3.41
CA VAL A 38 -5.55 -14.13 -2.17
C VAL A 38 -6.34 -13.57 -0.99
N ASP A 39 -7.56 -13.06 -1.22
CA ASP A 39 -8.49 -12.52 -0.21
C ASP A 39 -7.83 -11.97 1.08
N LEU A 40 -7.01 -10.94 0.89
CA LEU A 40 -6.27 -10.26 1.94
C LEU A 40 -6.79 -8.82 2.05
N ARG A 41 -7.21 -8.42 3.24
CA ARG A 41 -7.79 -7.10 3.48
C ARG A 41 -7.05 -6.36 4.58
N ALA A 42 -6.60 -5.14 4.31
CA ALA A 42 -6.02 -4.25 5.30
C ALA A 42 -7.02 -3.13 5.60
N VAL A 43 -7.45 -3.01 6.84
CA VAL A 43 -8.31 -1.93 7.34
C VAL A 43 -7.46 -1.02 8.21
N VAL A 44 -7.47 0.27 7.92
CA VAL A 44 -6.88 1.32 8.75
C VAL A 44 -8.00 2.14 9.36
N ASP A 45 -8.15 2.01 10.67
CA ASP A 45 -9.07 2.82 11.48
C ASP A 45 -8.27 3.96 12.12
N VAL A 46 -8.40 5.15 11.54
CA VAL A 46 -7.64 6.33 11.98
C VAL A 46 -8.14 6.82 13.34
N GLN A 47 -9.43 6.64 13.64
CA GLN A 47 -10.02 7.08 14.90
C GLN A 47 -9.59 6.17 16.06
N ALA A 48 -9.56 4.86 15.81
CA ALA A 48 -9.06 3.89 16.78
C ALA A 48 -7.52 3.84 16.84
N GLY A 49 -6.82 4.46 15.89
CA GLY A 49 -5.36 4.39 15.81
C GLY A 49 -4.86 2.99 15.50
N LYS A 50 -5.59 2.21 14.69
CA LYS A 50 -5.28 0.80 14.41
C LYS A 50 -5.17 0.51 12.92
N ARG A 51 -4.31 -0.44 12.58
CA ARG A 51 -4.25 -1.08 11.27
C ARG A 51 -4.39 -2.59 11.45
N THR A 52 -5.48 -3.16 10.94
CA THR A 52 -5.73 -4.60 11.00
C THR A 52 -5.62 -5.21 9.61
N VAL A 53 -4.72 -6.17 9.46
CA VAL A 53 -4.63 -7.04 8.29
C VAL A 53 -5.46 -8.29 8.55
N ILE A 54 -6.25 -8.70 7.58
CA ILE A 54 -7.21 -9.79 7.66
C ILE A 54 -6.87 -10.77 6.53
N ASP A 55 -6.52 -11.99 6.90
CA ASP A 55 -6.27 -13.10 6.00
C ASP A 55 -7.44 -14.08 6.09
N ALA A 56 -8.28 -14.11 5.05
CA ALA A 56 -9.45 -14.96 5.01
C ALA A 56 -9.11 -16.46 4.88
N LYS A 57 -7.96 -16.79 4.28
CA LYS A 57 -7.53 -18.18 4.09
C LYS A 57 -7.17 -18.83 5.42
N THR A 58 -6.39 -18.14 6.24
CA THR A 58 -5.95 -18.64 7.55
C THR A 58 -6.93 -18.30 8.68
N LYS A 59 -8.00 -17.55 8.37
CA LYS A 59 -8.92 -16.94 9.35
C LYS A 59 -8.16 -16.18 10.43
N SER A 60 -7.17 -15.41 10.02
CA SER A 60 -6.30 -14.66 10.92
C SER A 60 -6.53 -13.16 10.80
N ILE A 61 -6.34 -12.47 11.91
CA ILE A 61 -6.15 -11.01 11.92
C ILE A 61 -4.80 -10.68 12.54
N THR A 62 -4.18 -9.61 12.06
CA THR A 62 -2.95 -9.04 12.62
C THR A 62 -3.16 -7.56 12.81
N THR A 63 -3.16 -7.10 14.05
CA THR A 63 -3.47 -5.73 14.43
C THR A 63 -2.21 -4.99 14.86
N TYR A 64 -1.92 -3.89 14.18
CA TYR A 64 -0.84 -2.97 14.49
C TYR A 64 -1.43 -1.69 15.08
N GLU A 65 -0.85 -1.22 16.17
CA GLU A 65 -1.15 0.11 16.69
C GLU A 65 -0.42 1.18 15.86
N LEU A 66 -1.10 2.29 15.60
CA LEU A 66 -0.57 3.44 14.89
C LEU A 66 -0.12 4.48 15.90
N SER A 67 1.11 4.96 15.76
CA SER A 67 1.59 6.08 16.57
C SER A 67 0.78 7.35 16.29
N LYS A 68 0.69 8.24 17.29
CA LYS A 68 0.08 9.57 17.15
C LYS A 68 0.64 10.35 15.95
N ARG A 69 1.94 10.21 15.67
CA ARG A 69 2.59 10.82 14.49
C ARG A 69 2.07 10.25 13.18
N GLN A 70 1.85 8.94 13.08
CA GLN A 70 1.27 8.30 11.89
C GLN A 70 -0.18 8.75 11.69
N VAL A 71 -1.00 8.71 12.75
CA VAL A 71 -2.41 9.17 12.70
C VAL A 71 -2.49 10.63 12.24
N LYS A 72 -1.69 11.51 12.86
CA LYS A 72 -1.60 12.93 12.46
C LYS A 72 -1.20 13.08 10.99
N GLY A 73 -0.15 12.38 10.55
CA GLY A 73 0.31 12.42 9.17
C GLY A 73 -0.75 11.96 8.16
N MET A 74 -1.55 10.96 8.51
CA MET A 74 -2.67 10.48 7.66
C MET A 74 -3.82 11.51 7.59
N LEU A 75 -4.14 12.18 8.70
CA LEU A 75 -5.15 13.23 8.71
C LEU A 75 -4.70 14.46 7.90
N GLU A 76 -3.44 14.84 8.02
CA GLU A 76 -2.83 15.95 7.26
C GLU A 76 -2.71 15.63 5.76
N SER A 77 -2.38 14.37 5.42
CA SER A 77 -2.33 13.89 4.03
C SER A 77 -3.71 13.82 3.37
N ARG A 78 -4.81 13.98 4.11
CA ARG A 78 -6.14 14.21 3.54
C ARG A 78 -6.55 15.68 3.46
N ARG A 79 -6.18 16.48 4.47
CA ARG A 79 -6.62 17.88 4.55
C ARG A 79 -5.85 18.84 3.65
N GLY A 80 -4.55 18.59 3.43
CA GLY A 80 -3.78 19.42 2.51
C GLY A 80 -4.35 19.34 1.09
N GLY A 81 -4.40 20.46 0.38
CA GLY A 81 -4.78 20.46 -1.02
C GLY A 81 -3.82 19.64 -1.88
N CYS A 82 -4.01 19.77 -3.19
CA CYS A 82 -3.13 19.20 -4.20
C CYS A 82 -1.67 19.70 -4.02
N ASP A 83 -1.41 20.85 -3.39
CA ASP A 83 -0.04 21.37 -3.28
C ASP A 83 0.81 20.76 -2.16
N LYS A 84 0.48 19.54 -1.72
CA LYS A 84 1.29 18.86 -0.70
C LYS A 84 2.72 18.65 -1.19
N PRO A 85 3.72 18.96 -0.34
CA PRO A 85 5.11 18.72 -0.69
C PRO A 85 5.32 17.23 -0.90
N LEU A 86 5.87 16.89 -2.06
CA LEU A 86 6.29 15.53 -2.36
C LEU A 86 7.60 15.23 -1.63
N ARG A 87 7.80 13.99 -1.21
CA ARG A 87 9.09 13.57 -0.63
C ARG A 87 10.07 13.26 -1.76
N GLY A 88 11.17 13.97 -1.82
CA GLY A 88 12.19 13.84 -2.86
C GLY A 88 12.39 15.15 -3.64
N THR A 89 13.25 15.09 -4.64
CA THR A 89 13.50 16.19 -5.56
C THR A 89 12.41 16.21 -6.63
N VAL A 90 11.67 17.30 -6.73
CA VAL A 90 10.67 17.48 -7.79
C VAL A 90 11.40 17.76 -9.10
N VAL A 91 11.28 16.84 -10.05
CA VAL A 91 11.87 16.95 -11.39
C VAL A 91 10.88 17.58 -12.36
N GLU A 92 9.60 17.21 -12.23
CA GLU A 92 8.50 17.85 -12.95
C GLU A 92 7.41 18.23 -11.93
N PRO A 93 7.09 19.54 -11.78
CA PRO A 93 6.03 19.96 -10.88
C PRO A 93 4.66 19.52 -11.39
N TRP A 94 3.66 19.65 -10.53
CA TRP A 94 2.27 19.38 -10.88
C TRP A 94 1.83 20.21 -12.08
N HIS A 95 1.39 19.54 -13.15
CA HIS A 95 0.84 20.17 -14.33
C HIS A 95 -0.35 19.34 -14.86
N LYS A 96 -1.29 20.02 -15.52
CA LYS A 96 -2.42 19.34 -16.18
C LYS A 96 -1.91 18.56 -17.39
N VAL A 97 -2.40 17.34 -17.56
CA VAL A 97 -2.14 16.51 -18.74
C VAL A 97 -3.46 16.23 -19.46
N PRO A 98 -3.45 16.01 -20.80
CA PRO A 98 -4.67 15.74 -21.57
C PRO A 98 -5.27 14.34 -21.29
N GLU A 99 -4.51 13.47 -20.61
CA GLU A 99 -4.95 12.14 -20.22
C GLU A 99 -6.09 12.21 -19.20
N LYS A 100 -7.04 11.28 -19.29
CA LYS A 100 -8.05 11.02 -18.26
C LYS A 100 -7.90 9.62 -17.71
N ILE A 101 -8.07 9.46 -16.39
CA ILE A 101 -8.01 8.14 -15.73
C ILE A 101 -9.37 7.86 -15.09
N SER A 102 -10.00 6.75 -15.49
CA SER A 102 -11.36 6.38 -15.06
C SER A 102 -12.39 7.51 -15.28
N GLY A 103 -12.21 8.31 -16.34
CA GLY A 103 -13.08 9.43 -16.69
C GLY A 103 -12.77 10.77 -15.99
N PHE A 104 -11.80 10.80 -15.08
CA PHE A 104 -11.42 12.02 -14.36
C PHE A 104 -10.23 12.73 -15.02
N GLU A 105 -10.28 14.06 -15.04
CA GLU A 105 -9.12 14.91 -15.35
C GLU A 105 -8.02 14.68 -14.30
N VAL A 106 -6.77 14.63 -14.75
CA VAL A 106 -5.63 14.42 -13.86
C VAL A 106 -4.53 15.46 -14.03
N GLU A 107 -3.79 15.64 -12.95
CA GLU A 107 -2.52 16.36 -12.93
C GLU A 107 -1.39 15.36 -12.71
N LYS A 108 -0.23 15.61 -13.34
CA LYS A 108 0.96 14.78 -13.24
C LYS A 108 2.09 15.53 -12.53
N ALA A 109 2.84 14.83 -11.70
CA ALA A 109 4.16 15.25 -11.23
C ALA A 109 5.17 14.11 -11.33
N VAL A 110 6.45 14.46 -11.36
CA VAL A 110 7.57 13.52 -11.34
C VAL A 110 8.55 13.90 -10.26
N ILE A 111 8.91 12.92 -9.43
CA ILE A 111 9.86 13.08 -8.33
C ILE A 111 10.97 12.05 -8.45
N GLU A 112 12.16 12.43 -8.01
CA GLU A 112 13.29 11.54 -7.84
C GLU A 112 13.72 11.53 -6.38
N ALA A 113 13.98 10.34 -5.85
CA ALA A 113 14.47 10.16 -4.49
C ALA A 113 15.61 9.14 -4.51
N GLU A 114 16.66 9.42 -3.74
CA GLU A 114 17.72 8.45 -3.49
C GLU A 114 17.19 7.36 -2.55
N LEU A 115 17.46 6.10 -2.89
CA LEU A 115 17.16 4.99 -2.00
C LEU A 115 18.14 5.02 -0.82
N PRO A 116 17.68 4.73 0.41
CA PRO A 116 18.58 4.51 1.53
C PRO A 116 19.61 3.44 1.14
N SER A 117 20.89 3.75 1.25
CA SER A 117 22.05 3.01 0.73
C SER A 117 22.27 1.59 1.30
N GLY A 118 21.28 1.02 2.01
CA GLY A 118 21.36 -0.29 2.65
C GLY A 118 21.24 -1.51 1.71
N LEU A 119 20.86 -1.30 0.44
CA LEU A 119 20.82 -2.38 -0.58
C LEU A 119 22.04 -2.36 -1.51
N GLY A 120 23.01 -1.48 -1.28
CA GLY A 120 24.36 -1.62 -1.83
C GLY A 120 24.63 -1.00 -3.20
N ILE A 121 23.73 -0.20 -3.78
CA ILE A 121 23.99 0.46 -5.07
C ILE A 121 23.32 1.86 -5.05
N GLY A 122 23.96 2.88 -5.65
CA GLY A 122 23.49 4.27 -5.75
C GLY A 122 22.23 4.46 -6.61
N GLU A 123 21.23 3.62 -6.38
CA GLU A 123 19.99 3.57 -7.11
C GLU A 123 19.11 4.78 -6.81
N LYS A 124 18.45 5.26 -7.85
CA LYS A 124 17.45 6.33 -7.77
C LYS A 124 16.07 5.74 -7.99
N ASN A 125 15.10 6.19 -7.20
CA ASN A 125 13.69 5.97 -7.50
C ASN A 125 13.13 7.19 -8.23
N ARG A 126 12.65 6.98 -9.44
CA ARG A 126 11.80 7.93 -10.16
C ARG A 126 10.35 7.55 -9.95
N VAL A 127 9.53 8.46 -9.45
CA VAL A 127 8.10 8.25 -9.23
C VAL A 127 7.31 9.25 -10.03
N GLU A 128 6.46 8.75 -10.93
CA GLU A 128 5.47 9.53 -11.66
C GLU A 128 4.10 9.34 -11.01
N ILE A 129 3.42 10.44 -10.69
CA ILE A 129 2.16 10.42 -9.96
C ILE A 129 1.11 11.17 -10.78
N TRP A 130 -0.03 10.53 -11.00
CA TRP A 130 -1.23 11.15 -11.58
C TRP A 130 -2.29 11.20 -10.50
N ARG A 131 -2.92 12.36 -10.32
CA ARG A 131 -3.98 12.57 -9.35
C ARG A 131 -5.16 13.29 -9.95
N ALA A 132 -6.34 13.11 -9.36
CA ALA A 132 -7.53 13.84 -9.77
C ALA A 132 -7.92 14.91 -8.74
N PRO A 133 -7.82 16.21 -9.06
CA PRO A 133 -8.26 17.29 -8.17
C PRO A 133 -9.74 17.15 -7.77
N ALA A 134 -10.59 16.73 -8.71
CA ALA A 134 -12.03 16.50 -8.47
C ALA A 134 -12.33 15.41 -7.42
N LEU A 135 -11.35 14.56 -7.11
CA LEU A 135 -11.45 13.50 -6.10
C LEU A 135 -10.66 13.84 -4.83
N GLY A 136 -10.50 15.13 -4.53
CA GLY A 136 -9.68 15.57 -3.40
C GLY A 136 -8.22 15.18 -3.55
N CYS A 137 -7.70 15.23 -4.78
CA CYS A 137 -6.31 14.94 -5.12
C CYS A 137 -5.90 13.46 -4.92
N ALA A 138 -6.87 12.54 -5.01
CA ALA A 138 -6.60 11.11 -4.97
C ALA A 138 -5.64 10.68 -6.07
N GLU A 139 -4.64 9.87 -5.72
CA GLU A 139 -3.69 9.27 -6.66
C GLU A 139 -4.41 8.21 -7.50
N LEU A 140 -4.54 8.47 -8.80
CA LEU A 140 -5.19 7.57 -9.74
C LEU A 140 -4.20 6.67 -10.47
N ARG A 141 -2.97 7.13 -10.65
CA ARG A 141 -1.86 6.29 -11.13
C ARG A 141 -0.57 6.67 -10.42
N VAL A 142 0.23 5.67 -10.09
CA VAL A 142 1.60 5.84 -9.60
C VAL A 142 2.48 4.87 -10.38
N VAL A 143 3.53 5.39 -11.01
CA VAL A 143 4.57 4.58 -11.64
C VAL A 143 5.86 4.82 -10.88
N THR A 144 6.46 3.77 -10.34
CA THR A 144 7.74 3.80 -9.66
C THR A 144 8.75 3.03 -10.49
N SER A 145 9.84 3.69 -10.87
CA SER A 145 10.96 3.09 -11.58
C SER A 145 12.20 3.18 -10.70
N THR A 146 12.86 2.05 -10.47
CA THR A 146 14.19 2.02 -9.87
C THR A 146 15.22 2.05 -10.99
N ILE A 147 16.17 2.97 -10.87
CA ILE A 147 17.18 3.27 -11.88
C ILE A 147 18.55 2.94 -11.28
N ASP A 148 19.33 2.11 -11.97
CA ASP A 148 20.70 1.77 -11.59
C ASP A 148 21.68 2.95 -11.80
N PRO A 149 22.93 2.88 -11.31
CA PRO A 149 23.91 3.95 -11.51
C PRO A 149 24.24 4.23 -12.97
N GLU A 150 24.08 3.25 -13.85
CA GLU A 150 24.27 3.36 -15.30
C GLU A 150 23.09 4.06 -16.01
N GLY A 151 21.98 4.29 -15.30
CA GLY A 151 20.79 4.97 -15.80
C GLY A 151 19.73 4.05 -16.40
N ASN A 152 19.87 2.73 -16.29
CA ASN A 152 18.89 1.77 -16.77
C ASN A 152 17.78 1.57 -15.73
N VAL A 153 16.54 1.39 -16.20
CA VAL A 153 15.42 1.01 -15.34
C VAL A 153 15.53 -0.47 -15.01
N VAL A 154 15.80 -0.77 -13.73
CA VAL A 154 15.98 -2.14 -13.23
C VAL A 154 14.73 -2.73 -12.56
N MET A 155 13.72 -1.91 -12.31
CA MET A 155 12.45 -2.35 -11.77
C MET A 155 11.40 -1.30 -12.09
N ARG A 156 10.20 -1.73 -12.49
CA ARG A 156 9.07 -0.82 -12.73
C ARG A 156 7.80 -1.35 -12.08
N THR A 157 7.17 -0.53 -11.25
CA THR A 157 5.87 -0.81 -10.65
C THR A 157 4.87 0.23 -11.12
N ARG A 158 3.68 -0.20 -11.53
CA ARG A 158 2.55 0.65 -11.91
C ARG A 158 1.34 0.31 -11.06
N ARG A 159 0.81 1.26 -10.31
CA ARG A 159 -0.50 1.17 -9.65
C ARG A 159 -1.48 2.10 -10.36
N GLU A 160 -2.66 1.62 -10.68
CA GLU A 160 -3.68 2.39 -11.38
C GLU A 160 -5.11 2.07 -10.93
N MET A 161 -5.92 3.10 -10.71
CA MET A 161 -7.33 2.98 -10.42
C MET A 161 -8.10 2.76 -11.72
N THR A 162 -8.78 1.62 -11.83
CA THR A 162 -9.52 1.21 -13.04
C THR A 162 -11.02 1.45 -12.94
N ALA A 163 -11.53 1.70 -11.73
CA ALA A 163 -12.92 2.04 -11.46
C ALA A 163 -12.98 2.87 -10.18
N ILE A 164 -13.83 3.90 -10.17
CA ILE A 164 -13.98 4.82 -9.04
C ILE A 164 -15.46 5.09 -8.84
N THR A 165 -15.93 4.98 -7.60
CA THR A 165 -17.29 5.34 -7.21
C THR A 165 -17.21 6.42 -6.13
N PRO A 166 -17.56 7.68 -6.45
CA PRO A 166 -17.59 8.75 -5.46
C PRO A 166 -18.68 8.49 -4.40
N GLY A 167 -18.37 8.79 -3.14
CA GLY A 167 -19.30 8.66 -2.02
C GLY A 167 -18.66 8.04 -0.77
N GLU A 168 -19.38 8.07 0.35
CA GLU A 168 -18.94 7.37 1.57
C GLU A 168 -19.09 5.86 1.35
N PRO A 169 -18.02 5.07 1.58
CA PRO A 169 -18.08 3.63 1.36
C PRO A 169 -18.94 2.92 2.39
N ALA A 170 -19.50 1.77 2.02
CA ALA A 170 -20.30 0.95 2.92
C ALA A 170 -19.48 0.52 4.15
N SER A 171 -20.03 0.71 5.36
CA SER A 171 -19.37 0.41 6.63
C SER A 171 -18.93 -1.06 6.78
N VAL A 172 -19.63 -1.98 6.12
CA VAL A 172 -19.29 -3.41 6.10
C VAL A 172 -17.88 -3.68 5.56
N LEU A 173 -17.37 -2.83 4.66
CA LEU A 173 -16.01 -2.96 4.11
C LEU A 173 -14.93 -2.81 5.18
N PHE A 174 -15.23 -2.09 6.27
CA PHE A 174 -14.34 -1.79 7.39
C PHE A 174 -14.51 -2.76 8.57
N ARG A 175 -15.52 -3.64 8.52
CA ARG A 175 -15.81 -4.56 9.62
C ARG A 175 -14.72 -5.64 9.71
N ILE A 176 -14.11 -5.75 10.89
CA ILE A 176 -13.23 -6.86 11.25
C ILE A 176 -14.11 -8.09 11.54
N PRO A 177 -13.88 -9.26 10.90
CA PRO A 177 -14.71 -10.45 11.10
C PRO A 177 -14.60 -10.98 12.53
N THR A 178 -15.74 -11.30 13.15
CA THR A 178 -15.78 -12.00 14.43
C THR A 178 -15.40 -13.47 14.23
N GLY A 179 -14.61 -14.03 15.15
CA GLY A 179 -14.18 -15.43 15.10
C GLY A 179 -12.90 -15.69 14.30
N TYR A 180 -12.26 -14.64 13.79
CA TYR A 180 -10.88 -14.74 13.31
C TYR A 180 -9.92 -14.68 14.50
N VAL A 181 -8.78 -15.35 14.37
CA VAL A 181 -7.78 -15.45 15.43
C VAL A 181 -6.72 -14.36 15.25
N GLU A 182 -6.43 -13.60 16.29
CA GLU A 182 -5.29 -12.68 16.28
C GLU A 182 -3.99 -13.49 16.24
N ARG A 183 -3.14 -13.18 15.25
CA ARG A 183 -1.86 -13.85 14.99
C ARG A 183 -0.80 -12.83 14.60
N SER A 184 0.43 -13.07 15.02
CA SER A 184 1.58 -12.35 14.47
C SER A 184 1.79 -12.70 12.99
N PRO A 185 2.49 -11.87 12.21
CA PRO A 185 2.85 -12.19 10.83
C PRO A 185 3.48 -13.58 10.65
N GLY A 186 4.44 -13.96 11.51
CA GLY A 186 5.07 -15.28 11.50
C GLY A 186 4.08 -16.42 11.71
N GLU A 187 3.13 -16.25 12.63
CA GLU A 187 2.07 -17.24 12.89
C GLU A 187 1.08 -17.36 11.72
N VAL A 188 0.74 -16.25 11.07
CA VAL A 188 -0.08 -16.27 9.84
C VAL A 188 0.61 -17.07 8.74
N PHE A 189 1.91 -16.82 8.53
CA PHE A 189 2.70 -17.57 7.56
C PHE A 189 2.80 -19.06 7.88
N ALA A 190 3.00 -19.42 9.15
CA ALA A 190 3.03 -20.81 9.59
C ALA A 190 1.69 -21.52 9.34
N GLU A 191 0.57 -20.85 9.63
CA GLU A 191 -0.77 -21.40 9.39
C GLU A 191 -1.07 -21.56 7.89
N ALA A 192 -0.67 -20.59 7.06
CA ALA A 192 -0.80 -20.68 5.62
C ALA A 192 -0.02 -21.89 5.06
N ALA A 193 1.22 -22.08 5.51
CA ALA A 193 2.08 -23.21 5.14
C ALA A 193 1.44 -24.55 5.52
N ARG A 194 0.90 -24.63 6.74
CA ARG A 194 0.17 -25.82 7.24
C ARG A 194 -1.04 -26.16 6.36
N LEU A 195 -1.84 -25.16 5.97
CA LEU A 195 -3.01 -25.34 5.10
C LEU A 195 -2.64 -25.75 3.67
N GLU A 196 -1.48 -25.32 3.18
CA GLU A 196 -0.97 -25.67 1.84
C GLU A 196 -0.25 -27.03 1.78
N GLY A 197 0.06 -27.64 2.94
CA GLY A 197 0.88 -28.84 3.00
C GLY A 197 2.32 -28.62 2.52
N ALA A 198 2.76 -27.36 2.44
CA ALA A 198 4.08 -26.97 1.96
C ALA A 198 4.90 -26.42 3.11
N GLY A 199 6.18 -26.80 3.21
CA GLY A 199 7.12 -26.08 4.04
C GLY A 199 7.34 -24.68 3.47
N CYS A 200 7.10 -23.63 4.24
CA CYS A 200 7.32 -22.28 3.73
C CYS A 200 8.81 -21.92 3.73
N ARG A 201 9.45 -22.06 2.56
CA ARG A 201 10.81 -21.55 2.34
C ARG A 201 10.74 -20.03 2.25
N GLY A 202 11.34 -19.34 3.23
CA GLY A 202 11.41 -17.87 3.27
C GLY A 202 10.47 -17.20 4.27
N CYS A 203 9.44 -17.88 4.78
CA CYS A 203 8.56 -17.32 5.80
C CYS A 203 9.29 -17.00 7.12
N SER A 204 10.39 -17.69 7.45
CA SER A 204 11.13 -17.45 8.69
C SER A 204 11.83 -16.09 8.70
N VAL A 205 12.40 -15.67 7.57
CA VAL A 205 13.12 -14.38 7.47
C VAL A 205 12.13 -13.23 7.38
N SER A 206 11.14 -13.30 6.48
CA SER A 206 10.14 -12.24 6.36
C SER A 206 9.21 -12.17 7.57
N GLY A 207 8.85 -13.33 8.14
CA GLY A 207 8.01 -13.43 9.32
C GLY A 207 8.67 -12.80 10.54
N SER A 208 9.93 -13.12 10.83
CA SER A 208 10.64 -12.57 12.00
C SER A 208 10.79 -11.05 11.96
N LEU A 209 11.13 -10.48 10.81
CA LEU A 209 11.20 -9.03 10.62
C LEU A 209 9.84 -8.36 10.85
N LEU A 210 8.76 -8.95 10.31
CA LEU A 210 7.42 -8.41 10.48
C LEU A 210 6.88 -8.62 11.90
N ASP A 211 7.28 -9.69 12.59
CA ASP A 211 6.97 -9.95 14.00
C ASP A 211 7.63 -8.92 14.92
N GLU A 212 8.85 -8.46 14.60
CA GLU A 212 9.49 -7.37 15.32
C GLU A 212 8.70 -6.06 15.18
N VAL A 213 8.31 -5.69 13.95
CA VAL A 213 7.45 -4.52 13.72
C VAL A 213 6.10 -4.66 14.43
N TYR A 214 5.51 -5.85 14.40
CA TYR A 214 4.27 -6.16 15.10
C TYR A 214 4.41 -5.96 16.61
N ARG A 215 5.40 -6.59 17.25
CA ARG A 215 5.67 -6.45 18.70
C ARG A 215 5.96 -5.00 19.08
N GLY A 216 6.81 -4.32 18.32
CA GLY A 216 7.17 -2.93 18.56
C GLY A 216 6.03 -1.93 18.30
N SER A 217 4.97 -2.32 17.59
CA SER A 217 3.76 -1.50 17.49
C SER A 217 2.92 -1.58 18.76
N ARG A 218 2.81 -2.78 19.37
CA ARG A 218 1.97 -3.02 20.55
C ARG A 218 2.55 -2.47 21.85
N GLN A 219 3.88 -2.43 21.97
CA GLN A 219 4.54 -1.84 23.14
C GLN A 219 4.30 -0.32 23.27
N ARG A 220 3.91 0.37 22.19
CA ARG A 220 3.64 1.82 22.21
C ARG A 220 2.26 2.18 22.79
N GLU A 221 1.45 1.20 23.14
CA GLU A 221 0.16 1.43 23.81
C GLU A 221 0.35 1.87 25.27
N GLU A 222 1.53 1.61 25.85
CA GLU A 222 1.86 1.88 27.26
C GLU A 222 2.54 3.24 27.49
N GLU A 223 2.81 4.03 26.43
CA GLU A 223 3.47 5.37 26.47
C GLU A 223 2.54 6.53 26.04
#